data_AF-A0A3C1Q6Z5-F1
#
_entry.id   AF-A0A3C1Q6Z5-F1
#
_cell.length_a   1.000
_cell.length_b   1.000
_cell.length_c   1.000
_cell.angle_alpha   90.00
_cell.angle_beta   90.00
_cell.angle_gamma   90.00
#
_symmetry.space_group_name_H-M   'P 1'
#
loop_
_entity.id
_entity.type
_entity.pdbx_description
1 polymer ?
#
loop_
_entity_poly.entity_id
_entity_poly.type
_entity_poly.pdbx_seq_one_letter_code
_entity_poly.pdbx_strand_id
1 'polypeptide(L)'
;ELADTNPSIGGSRGLRPASLRQGAKLKLLVETMFREGHSREEIYETLRKQQPSRETLGTTPRNITGILATMADLAAGSADAGTPVVLIRNFPFKPAK
;
A
#
# COMPACT_ATOMS: atom_id res chain seq x y z
N GLU A 1 -16.65 14.05 2.35
CA GLU A 1 -17.28 12.73 2.58
C GLU A 1 -16.18 11.70 2.74
N LEU A 2 -16.39 10.67 3.57
CA LEU A 2 -15.42 9.58 3.73
C LEU A 2 -15.67 8.59 2.60
N ALA A 3 -14.64 8.28 1.82
CA ALA A 3 -14.74 7.35 0.71
C ALA A 3 -15.30 6.00 1.15
N ASP A 4 -16.04 5.36 0.25
CA ASP A 4 -16.62 4.04 0.49
C ASP A 4 -15.55 3.04 0.96
N THR A 5 -15.82 2.38 2.07
CA THR A 5 -14.88 1.46 2.72
C THR A 5 -14.56 0.24 1.84
N ASN A 6 -15.46 -0.11 0.92
CA ASN A 6 -15.32 -1.28 0.06
C ASN A 6 -15.80 -1.01 -1.39
N PRO A 7 -14.97 -0.34 -2.19
CA PRO A 7 -15.28 -0.01 -3.58
C PRO A 7 -15.36 -1.27 -4.45
N SER A 8 -16.36 -1.35 -5.33
CA SER A 8 -16.51 -2.46 -6.28
C SER A 8 -15.54 -2.28 -7.45
N ILE A 9 -14.32 -2.83 -7.31
CA ILE A 9 -13.26 -2.69 -8.31
C ILE A 9 -13.32 -3.83 -9.32
N GLY A 10 -13.67 -3.51 -10.57
CA GLY A 10 -13.36 -4.35 -11.74
C GLY A 10 -11.94 -4.07 -12.23
N GLY A 11 -11.03 -5.04 -12.12
CA GLY A 11 -9.62 -4.85 -12.44
C GLY A 11 -9.02 -5.99 -13.27
N SER A 12 -8.07 -5.66 -14.14
CA SER A 12 -7.31 -6.67 -14.90
C SER A 12 -6.50 -7.57 -13.95
N ARG A 13 -6.19 -8.80 -14.39
CA ARG A 13 -5.45 -9.77 -13.56
C ARG A 13 -4.11 -9.22 -13.02
N GLY A 14 -3.48 -8.31 -13.76
CA GLY A 14 -2.19 -7.70 -13.42
C GLY A 14 -2.23 -6.69 -12.26
N LEU A 15 -3.40 -6.15 -11.90
CA LEU A 15 -3.55 -5.27 -10.73
C LEU A 15 -3.74 -6.03 -9.42
N ARG A 16 -4.10 -7.32 -9.48
CA ARG A 16 -4.29 -8.18 -8.29
C ARG A 16 -3.00 -8.43 -7.49
N PRO A 17 -1.84 -8.69 -8.13
CA PRO A 17 -0.56 -8.78 -7.43
C PRO A 17 0.06 -7.42 -7.08
N ALA A 18 -0.48 -6.30 -7.59
CA ALA A 18 -0.08 -4.95 -7.19
C ALA A 18 -0.57 -4.58 -5.78
N SER A 19 -0.85 -5.57 -4.94
CA SER A 19 -1.67 -5.47 -3.75
C SER A 19 -1.08 -4.64 -2.61
N LEU A 20 0.21 -4.30 -2.64
CA LEU A 20 0.84 -3.48 -1.60
C LEU A 20 1.85 -2.50 -2.17
N ARG A 21 1.83 -1.27 -1.63
CA ARG A 21 2.90 -0.30 -1.78
C ARG A 21 4.24 -0.94 -1.33
N GLN A 22 5.27 -0.85 -2.17
CA GLN A 22 6.57 -1.47 -1.92
C GLN A 22 7.41 -0.64 -0.93
N GLY A 23 8.24 -1.33 -0.14
CA GLY A 23 9.20 -0.74 0.81
C GLY A 23 8.92 -1.07 2.28
N ALA A 24 9.98 -1.37 3.03
CA ALA A 24 9.91 -1.71 4.45
C ALA A 24 9.79 -0.44 5.31
N LYS A 25 8.72 -0.35 6.11
CA LYS A 25 8.59 0.71 7.11
C LYS A 25 9.35 0.32 8.37
N LEU A 26 10.47 0.98 8.64
CA LEU A 26 11.33 0.76 9.81
C LEU A 26 10.54 0.69 11.13
N LYS A 27 9.64 1.64 11.38
CA LYS A 27 8.81 1.63 12.60
C LYS A 27 7.94 0.36 12.69
N LEU A 28 7.34 -0.08 11.59
CA LEU A 28 6.51 -1.29 11.57
C LEU A 28 7.37 -2.52 11.86
N LEU A 29 8.54 -2.61 11.24
CA LEU A 29 9.48 -3.71 11.44
C LEU A 29 9.94 -3.81 12.90
N VAL A 30 10.36 -2.68 13.49
CA VAL A 30 10.75 -2.58 14.90
C VAL A 30 9.60 -2.98 15.83
N GLU A 31 8.40 -2.49 15.57
CA GLU A 31 7.22 -2.76 16.38
C GLU A 31 6.78 -4.23 16.28
N THR A 32 6.88 -4.83 15.09
CA THR A 32 6.64 -6.27 14.88
C THR A 32 7.65 -7.11 15.67
N MET A 33 8.95 -6.86 15.53
CA MET A 33 9.99 -7.61 16.25
C MET A 33 9.86 -7.46 17.77
N PHE A 34 9.50 -6.26 18.23
CA PHE A 34 9.25 -6.02 19.65
C PHE A 34 8.04 -6.83 20.15
N ARG A 35 6.96 -6.91 19.36
CA ARG A 35 5.78 -7.74 19.69
C ARG A 35 6.06 -9.24 19.64
N GLU A 36 7.01 -9.67 18.82
CA GLU A 36 7.50 -11.05 18.75
C GLU A 36 8.42 -11.42 19.94
N GLY A 37 8.77 -10.44 20.78
CA GLY A 37 9.51 -10.65 22.02
C GLY A 37 11.02 -10.39 21.92
N HIS A 38 11.50 -9.81 20.82
CA HIS A 38 12.92 -9.45 20.68
C HIS A 38 13.34 -8.32 21.61
N SER A 39 14.55 -8.43 22.16
CA SER A 39 15.20 -7.36 22.92
C SER A 39 15.62 -6.19 22.03
N ARG A 40 15.85 -5.01 22.63
CA ARG A 40 16.24 -3.81 21.87
C ARG A 40 17.58 -4.02 21.16
N GLU A 41 18.50 -4.74 21.79
CA GLU A 41 19.83 -5.04 21.31
C GLU A 41 19.77 -5.96 20.07
N GLU A 42 18.93 -6.99 20.09
CA GLU A 42 18.71 -7.89 18.95
C GLU A 42 18.08 -7.18 17.76
N ILE A 43 17.09 -6.32 18.00
CA ILE A 43 16.45 -5.50 16.95
C ILE A 43 17.48 -4.58 16.31
N TYR A 44 18.32 -3.92 17.12
CA TYR A 44 19.37 -3.03 16.64
C TYR A 44 20.38 -3.76 15.75
N GLU A 45 20.88 -4.91 16.20
CA GLU A 45 21.84 -5.71 15.43
C GLU A 45 21.24 -6.25 14.13
N THR A 46 19.95 -6.63 14.13
CA THR A 46 19.23 -7.07 12.93
C THR A 46 19.12 -5.95 11.89
N LEU A 47 18.72 -4.75 12.33
CA LEU A 47 18.62 -3.57 11.46
C LEU A 47 19.99 -3.12 10.93
N ARG A 48 21.01 -3.18 11.77
CA ARG A 48 22.39 -2.84 11.40
C ARG A 48 22.93 -3.78 10.32
N LYS A 49 22.63 -5.08 10.41
CA LYS A 49 23.02 -6.09 9.40
C LYS A 49 22.25 -5.91 8.08
N GLN A 50 20.96 -5.55 8.15
CA GLN A 50 20.13 -5.39 6.96
C GLN A 50 20.45 -4.14 6.12
N GLN A 51 21.16 -3.14 6.68
CA GLN A 51 21.48 -1.84 6.04
C GLN A 51 20.38 -1.40 5.06
N PRO A 52 19.17 -1.10 5.54
CA PRO A 52 18.07 -0.76 4.66
C PRO A 52 18.46 0.46 3.82
N SER A 53 18.64 0.23 2.51
CA SER A 53 18.94 1.30 1.57
C SER A 53 17.74 2.23 1.48
N ARG A 54 17.98 3.49 1.13
CA ARG A 54 16.92 4.51 0.98
C ARG A 54 15.84 4.09 -0.03
N GLU A 55 16.18 3.19 -0.95
CA GLU A 55 15.31 2.60 -1.97
C GLU A 55 14.43 1.45 -1.43
N THR A 56 14.89 0.75 -0.38
CA THR A 56 14.13 -0.31 0.29
C THR A 56 13.22 0.21 1.40
N LEU A 57 13.42 1.44 1.87
CA LEU A 57 12.58 2.07 2.88
C LEU A 57 11.25 2.55 2.28
N GLY A 58 10.15 2.19 2.93
CA GLY A 58 8.80 2.51 2.48
C GLY A 58 7.91 3.11 3.57
N THR A 59 6.73 3.53 3.14
CA THR A 59 5.63 3.88 4.04
C THR A 59 4.88 2.62 4.47
N THR A 60 3.85 2.75 5.32
CA THR A 60 3.02 1.60 5.71
C THR A 60 2.50 0.89 4.46
N PRO A 61 2.62 -0.45 4.36
CA PRO A 61 2.01 -1.21 3.28
C PRO A 61 0.52 -0.88 3.22
N ARG A 62 0.06 -0.48 2.04
CA ARG A 62 -1.32 -0.03 1.83
C ARG A 62 -1.81 -0.66 0.54
N ASN A 63 -3.05 -1.11 0.55
CA ASN A 63 -3.65 -1.73 -0.62
C ASN A 63 -3.76 -0.72 -1.76
N ILE A 64 -3.07 -0.97 -2.87
CA ILE A 64 -3.10 -0.08 -4.04
C ILE A 64 -4.52 0.03 -4.58
N THR A 65 -5.30 -1.05 -4.58
CA THR A 65 -6.68 -1.01 -5.08
C THR A 65 -7.54 -0.07 -4.22
N GLY A 66 -7.36 -0.09 -2.90
CA GLY A 66 -8.02 0.85 -1.98
C GLY A 66 -7.64 2.30 -2.26
N ILE A 67 -6.36 2.59 -2.51
CA ILE A 67 -5.90 3.95 -2.86
C ILE A 67 -6.53 4.41 -4.18
N LEU A 68 -6.47 3.56 -5.22
CA LEU A 68 -7.02 3.89 -6.54
C LEU A 68 -8.52 4.15 -6.47
N ALA A 69 -9.24 3.40 -5.65
CA ALA A 69 -10.65 3.63 -5.47
C ALA A 69 -10.98 4.89 -4.67
N THR A 70 -10.23 5.23 -3.62
CA THR A 70 -10.37 6.54 -2.96
C THR A 70 -10.11 7.69 -3.93
N MET A 71 -9.13 7.54 -4.82
CA MET A 71 -8.89 8.53 -5.88
C MET A 71 -10.02 8.59 -6.90
N ALA A 72 -10.59 7.44 -7.28
CA ALA A 72 -11.72 7.36 -8.20
C ALA A 72 -12.98 7.98 -7.58
N ASP A 73 -13.25 7.71 -6.30
CA ASP A 73 -14.32 8.31 -5.51
C ASP A 73 -14.18 9.83 -5.43
N LEU A 74 -12.97 10.33 -5.11
CA LEU A 74 -12.67 11.76 -5.12
C LEU A 74 -12.91 12.40 -6.51
N ALA A 75 -12.56 11.70 -7.59
CA ALA A 75 -12.71 12.22 -8.95
C ALA A 75 -14.17 12.15 -9.45
N ALA A 76 -14.92 11.15 -9.01
CA ALA A 76 -16.32 10.93 -9.37
C ALA A 76 -17.27 11.88 -8.62
N GLY A 77 -16.95 12.23 -7.37
CA GLY A 77 -17.80 13.04 -6.52
C GLY A 77 -19.08 12.32 -6.08
N SER A 78 -19.99 13.03 -5.41
CA SER A 78 -21.29 12.48 -5.04
C SER A 78 -22.11 12.21 -6.31
N ALA A 79 -22.67 11.01 -6.41
CA ALA A 79 -23.31 10.45 -7.60
C ALA A 79 -24.67 11.09 -7.98
N ASP A 80 -24.89 12.37 -7.63
CA ASP A 80 -26.15 13.09 -7.91
C ASP A 80 -26.39 13.29 -9.43
N ALA A 81 -25.38 13.08 -10.27
CA ALA A 81 -25.43 13.22 -11.72
C ALA A 81 -25.37 11.89 -12.51
N GLY A 82 -25.53 10.73 -11.86
CA GLY A 82 -25.53 9.40 -12.51
C GLY A 82 -24.57 8.40 -11.85
N THR A 83 -24.28 7.27 -12.52
CA THR A 83 -23.31 6.26 -12.05
C THR A 83 -21.96 6.45 -12.77
N PRO A 84 -21.03 7.23 -12.22
CA PRO A 84 -19.75 7.52 -12.86
C PRO A 84 -18.88 6.27 -12.96
N VAL A 85 -18.30 6.04 -14.14
CA VAL A 85 -17.29 5.00 -14.37
C VAL A 85 -15.93 5.65 -14.52
N VAL A 86 -14.99 5.33 -13.62
CA VAL A 86 -13.62 5.84 -13.67
C VAL A 86 -12.70 4.80 -14.29
N LEU A 87 -12.10 5.13 -15.45
CA LEU A 87 -11.14 4.28 -16.13
C LEU A 87 -9.69 4.69 -15.80
N ILE A 88 -8.95 3.80 -15.15
CA ILE A 88 -7.54 3.98 -14.82
C ILE A 88 -6.69 3.23 -15.85
N ARG A 89 -5.84 3.95 -16.59
CA ARG A 89 -4.93 3.36 -17.60
C ARG A 89 -3.47 3.60 -17.24
N ASN A 90 -2.61 2.75 -17.80
CA ASN A 90 -1.15 2.87 -17.70
C ASN A 90 -0.64 2.97 -16.24
N PHE A 91 -1.30 2.28 -15.31
CA PHE A 91 -0.82 2.23 -13.94
C PHE A 91 0.59 1.60 -13.91
N PRO A 92 1.62 2.32 -13.45
CA PRO A 92 2.99 1.83 -13.50
C PRO A 92 3.17 0.73 -12.45
N PHE A 93 2.93 -0.51 -12.86
CA PHE A 93 3.18 -1.68 -12.03
C PHE A 93 4.43 -2.41 -12.53
N LYS A 94 5.47 -2.45 -11.68
CA LYS A 94 6.57 -3.39 -11.83
C LYS A 94 6.28 -4.58 -10.91
N PRO A 95 6.02 -5.79 -11.44
CA PRO A 95 5.96 -6.97 -10.60
C PRO A 95 7.30 -7.11 -9.86
N ALA A 96 7.24 -7.45 -8.57
CA ALA A 96 8.44 -7.87 -7.86
C ALA A 96 9.03 -9.06 -8.63
N LYS A 97 10.34 -8.98 -8.92
CA LYS A 97 11.09 -10.09 -9.52
C LYS A 97 11.10 -11.29 -8.58
#